data_AF-A0AAE3IK47-F1
#
_entry.id   AF-A0AAE3IK47-F1
#
_cell.length_a   1.000
_cell.length_b   1.000
_cell.length_c   1.000
_cell.angle_alpha   90.00
_cell.angle_beta   90.00
_cell.angle_gamma   90.00
#
_symmetry.space_group_name_H-M   'P 1'
#
loop_
_entity.id
_entity.type
_entity.pdbx_description
1 polymer ?
#
loop_
_entity_poly.entity_id
_entity_poly.type
_entity_poly.pdbx_seq_one_letter_code
_entity_poly.pdbx_strand_id
1 'polypeptide(L)'
;MKECITGKTLVTNLNNRHFISSFLKKVTVLLLLACFVNGSFAQQEESRRDFDRAKEKMRRKINAREEVDFTDVGAALEKYAIANPGNPEAWYFLGYAIDKFNALDGENIIHSNLLLAQKASECFQNALELSNGRYSGERLLLDPHSKILSVWGGQAMRYLYQHKTDSTAWCLQEARKRGGINPVMLKYFSQMLDECSDSAYLFTTGDLQVYYIAYLQHVLKARQDIRSINLDYLNTSWYAPLMVSSGKMELSMSPEVLNAISSRTWITKDVSMINSRYPAYGDSILTWQIKPSFDGTLLRSDFITLQLLQQNQLRDDVFFPSGLPVNQRLYLNTENYLQLRGLTVKLNPYKNSNDVNYLRSRLPALEAIRKQDTVHLNNPDNLQMLNVVRFVHAWTAEYALQAGDTAYAKNCFIVAEQKYPEKLLPFFDDNDKKWYLDLKERVEKM
;
A
#
# COMPACT_ATOMS: atom_id res chain seq x y z
N MET A 1 -45.92 -41.33 89.91
CA MET A 1 -45.10 -40.27 90.55
C MET A 1 -44.41 -39.55 89.39
N LYS A 2 -44.59 -38.22 89.17
CA LYS A 2 -44.07 -37.08 89.96
C LYS A 2 -42.53 -37.16 90.13
N GLU A 3 -41.71 -36.16 89.80
CA GLU A 3 -41.93 -34.77 89.30
C GLU A 3 -40.66 -34.29 88.54
N CYS A 4 -40.77 -33.59 87.40
CA CYS A 4 -40.56 -32.13 87.21
C CYS A 4 -39.11 -31.69 86.81
N ILE A 5 -38.89 -30.41 86.49
CA ILE A 5 -37.88 -29.91 85.51
C ILE A 5 -37.03 -28.73 86.04
N THR A 6 -35.94 -28.38 85.32
CA THR A 6 -35.07 -27.15 85.35
C THR A 6 -33.77 -27.28 86.17
N GLY A 7 -32.67 -26.54 85.87
CA GLY A 7 -32.35 -25.61 84.76
C GLY A 7 -30.88 -25.16 84.81
N LYS A 8 -30.24 -24.78 83.69
CA LYS A 8 -28.78 -24.52 83.60
C LYS A 8 -28.38 -23.05 83.40
N THR A 9 -27.35 -22.59 84.12
CA THR A 9 -26.42 -21.49 83.76
C THR A 9 -25.30 -21.41 84.83
N LEU A 10 -24.11 -20.85 84.61
CA LEU A 10 -23.42 -20.43 83.37
C LEU A 10 -22.39 -21.53 82.99
N VAL A 11 -21.06 -21.40 82.71
CA VAL A 11 -20.09 -20.32 82.42
C VAL A 11 -19.20 -20.79 81.25
N THR A 12 -19.22 -20.10 80.10
CA THR A 12 -18.25 -20.31 78.99
C THR A 12 -18.15 -19.05 78.12
N ASN A 13 -17.21 -18.14 78.39
CA ASN A 13 -17.06 -16.94 77.55
C ASN A 13 -15.66 -16.30 77.60
N LEU A 14 -14.69 -16.90 76.89
CA LEU A 14 -13.35 -16.29 76.69
C LEU A 14 -12.69 -16.74 75.36
N ASN A 15 -12.63 -18.04 75.08
CA ASN A 15 -11.93 -18.60 73.89
C ASN A 15 -12.48 -18.10 72.54
N ASN A 16 -13.76 -17.68 72.47
CA ASN A 16 -14.39 -17.32 71.20
C ASN A 16 -13.78 -16.06 70.57
N ARG A 17 -13.35 -15.06 71.36
CA ARG A 17 -12.82 -13.78 70.84
C ARG A 17 -11.55 -13.97 70.00
N HIS A 18 -10.65 -14.88 70.39
CA HIS A 18 -9.38 -15.06 69.69
C HIS A 18 -9.56 -15.78 68.34
N PHE A 19 -10.45 -16.77 68.28
CA PHE A 19 -10.80 -17.48 67.06
C PHE A 19 -11.53 -16.54 66.08
N ILE A 20 -12.55 -15.81 66.56
CA ILE A 20 -13.28 -14.81 65.78
C ILE A 20 -12.34 -13.73 65.24
N SER A 21 -11.38 -13.23 66.04
CA SER A 21 -10.37 -12.27 65.56
C SER A 21 -9.49 -12.84 64.44
N SER A 22 -9.02 -14.09 64.56
CA SER A 22 -8.22 -14.72 63.50
C SER A 22 -9.05 -15.01 62.25
N PHE A 23 -10.32 -15.37 62.39
CA PHE A 23 -11.23 -15.63 61.28
C PHE A 23 -11.55 -14.34 60.52
N LEU A 24 -11.95 -13.27 61.22
CA LEU A 24 -12.18 -11.96 60.59
C LEU A 24 -10.91 -11.46 59.88
N LYS A 25 -9.72 -11.55 60.49
CA LYS A 25 -8.47 -11.13 59.79
C LYS A 25 -8.24 -11.89 58.49
N LYS A 26 -8.48 -13.22 58.46
CA LYS A 26 -8.38 -14.01 57.23
C LYS A 26 -9.45 -13.65 56.19
N VAL A 27 -10.70 -13.43 56.64
CA VAL A 27 -11.81 -12.99 55.76
C VAL A 27 -11.55 -11.58 55.20
N THR A 28 -11.07 -10.63 56.00
CA THR A 28 -10.69 -9.29 55.54
C THR A 28 -9.53 -9.34 54.55
N VAL A 29 -8.51 -10.19 54.77
CA VAL A 29 -7.42 -10.37 53.79
C VAL A 29 -7.93 -10.99 52.48
N LEU A 30 -8.83 -11.98 52.54
CA LEU A 30 -9.47 -12.56 51.35
C LEU A 30 -10.37 -11.56 50.62
N LEU A 31 -11.14 -10.74 51.34
CA LEU A 31 -11.97 -9.68 50.76
C LEU A 31 -11.11 -8.58 50.14
N LEU A 32 -10.01 -8.17 50.78
CA LEU A 32 -9.06 -7.21 50.20
C LEU A 32 -8.41 -7.78 48.94
N LEU A 33 -7.94 -9.03 48.96
CA LEU A 33 -7.42 -9.71 47.76
C LEU A 33 -8.47 -9.79 46.65
N ALA A 34 -9.72 -10.14 46.97
CA ALA A 34 -10.81 -10.16 46.00
C ALA A 34 -11.12 -8.76 45.45
N CYS A 35 -11.09 -7.71 46.27
CA CYS A 35 -11.28 -6.33 45.82
C CYS A 35 -10.10 -5.84 44.95
N PHE A 36 -8.85 -6.18 45.28
CA PHE A 36 -7.69 -5.87 44.44
C PHE A 36 -7.74 -6.61 43.09
N VAL A 37 -8.10 -7.90 43.09
CA VAL A 37 -8.25 -8.70 41.86
C VAL A 37 -9.40 -8.18 41.01
N ASN A 38 -10.58 -7.94 41.59
CA ASN A 38 -11.74 -7.40 40.87
C ASN A 38 -11.48 -5.97 40.35
N GLY A 39 -10.77 -5.13 41.11
CA GLY A 39 -10.34 -3.80 40.67
C GLY A 39 -9.38 -3.88 39.48
N SER A 40 -8.40 -4.79 39.54
CA SER A 40 -7.47 -5.05 38.43
C SER A 40 -8.18 -5.54 37.18
N PHE A 41 -9.16 -6.45 37.31
CA PHE A 41 -9.97 -6.90 36.17
C PHE A 41 -10.83 -5.79 35.59
N ALA A 42 -11.55 -5.02 36.40
CA ALA A 42 -12.38 -3.91 35.94
C ALA A 42 -11.56 -2.83 35.21
N GLN A 43 -10.37 -2.51 35.73
CA GLN A 43 -9.43 -1.57 35.10
C GLN A 43 -8.88 -2.11 33.77
N GLN A 44 -8.63 -3.42 33.66
CA GLN A 44 -8.20 -4.06 32.42
C GLN A 44 -9.34 -4.10 31.37
N GLU A 45 -10.58 -4.36 31.78
CA GLU A 45 -11.76 -4.28 30.90
C GLU A 45 -12.07 -2.86 30.45
N GLU A 46 -11.90 -1.85 31.31
CA GLU A 46 -12.01 -0.43 30.91
C GLU A 46 -10.93 -0.05 29.90
N SER A 47 -9.66 -0.37 30.19
CA SER A 47 -8.57 -0.06 29.28
C SER A 47 -8.69 -0.77 27.92
N ARG A 48 -9.28 -1.97 27.89
CA ARG A 48 -9.60 -2.68 26.63
C ARG A 48 -10.76 -2.02 25.88
N ARG A 49 -11.83 -1.62 26.58
CA ARG A 49 -12.96 -0.90 25.95
C ARG A 49 -12.51 0.41 25.31
N ASP A 50 -11.58 1.14 25.93
CA ASP A 50 -10.99 2.34 25.33
C ASP A 50 -10.08 2.06 24.14
N PHE A 51 -9.32 0.97 24.16
CA PHE A 51 -8.58 0.49 22.99
C PHE A 51 -9.51 0.18 21.81
N ASP A 52 -10.53 -0.65 22.01
CA ASP A 52 -11.49 -1.00 20.95
C ASP A 52 -12.28 0.23 20.44
N ARG A 53 -12.55 1.22 21.30
CA ARG A 53 -13.13 2.53 20.95
C ARG A 53 -12.19 3.38 20.10
N ALA A 54 -10.88 3.36 20.38
CA ALA A 54 -9.86 4.06 19.60
C ALA A 54 -9.67 3.42 18.21
N LYS A 55 -9.64 2.09 18.13
CA LYS A 55 -9.65 1.34 16.85
C LYS A 55 -10.86 1.72 15.99
N GLU A 56 -12.04 1.81 16.59
CA GLU A 56 -13.27 2.19 15.90
C GLU A 56 -13.22 3.61 15.29
N LYS A 57 -12.72 4.60 16.03
CA LYS A 57 -12.48 5.95 15.47
C LYS A 57 -11.58 5.88 14.22
N MET A 58 -10.50 5.09 14.27
CA MET A 58 -9.56 4.95 13.14
C MET A 58 -10.16 4.24 11.93
N ARG A 59 -10.98 3.20 12.14
CA ARG A 59 -11.74 2.55 11.07
C ARG A 59 -12.67 3.54 10.36
N ARG A 60 -13.37 4.40 11.10
CA ARG A 60 -14.26 5.42 10.52
C ARG A 60 -13.51 6.47 9.70
N LYS A 61 -12.32 6.89 10.13
CA LYS A 61 -11.49 7.81 9.32
C LYS A 61 -11.21 7.25 7.92
N ILE A 62 -10.97 5.94 7.82
CA ILE A 62 -10.58 5.28 6.57
C ILE A 62 -11.82 4.95 5.73
N ASN A 63 -12.87 4.38 6.34
CA ASN A 63 -14.03 3.87 5.62
C ASN A 63 -15.08 4.96 5.30
N ALA A 64 -15.28 5.93 6.22
CA ALA A 64 -16.31 6.96 6.11
C ALA A 64 -15.74 8.38 5.93
N ARG A 65 -14.41 8.55 5.92
CA ARG A 65 -13.67 9.82 5.80
C ARG A 65 -13.90 10.85 6.92
N GLU A 66 -14.67 10.51 7.95
CA GLU A 66 -15.01 11.31 9.15
C GLU A 66 -13.81 12.08 9.74
N GLU A 67 -14.02 13.21 10.39
CA GLU A 67 -12.94 13.89 11.13
C GLU A 67 -12.60 13.15 12.42
N VAL A 68 -11.31 12.98 12.69
CA VAL A 68 -10.78 12.25 13.85
C VAL A 68 -9.59 13.00 14.41
N ASP A 69 -9.68 13.41 15.67
CA ASP A 69 -8.52 13.91 16.41
C ASP A 69 -7.60 12.73 16.78
N PHE A 70 -6.40 12.72 16.18
CA PHE A 70 -5.38 11.72 16.43
C PHE A 70 -4.63 11.92 17.75
N THR A 71 -4.81 13.05 18.43
CA THR A 71 -4.24 13.35 19.75
C THR A 71 -4.87 12.45 20.82
N ASP A 72 -6.20 12.52 20.96
CA ASP A 72 -7.01 11.67 21.83
C ASP A 72 -6.81 10.17 21.54
N VAL A 73 -6.85 9.83 20.25
CA VAL A 73 -6.70 8.44 19.78
C VAL A 73 -5.30 7.92 20.07
N GLY A 74 -4.26 8.70 19.78
CA GLY A 74 -2.87 8.37 20.08
C GLY A 74 -2.63 8.14 21.57
N ALA A 75 -3.12 9.05 22.43
CA ALA A 75 -2.97 8.93 23.88
C ALA A 75 -3.66 7.69 24.46
N ALA A 76 -4.86 7.34 23.98
CA ALA A 76 -5.56 6.13 24.40
C ALA A 76 -4.82 4.84 23.98
N LEU A 77 -4.27 4.82 22.76
CA LEU A 77 -3.50 3.69 22.23
C LEU A 77 -2.13 3.55 22.91
N GLU A 78 -1.44 4.66 23.19
CA GLU A 78 -0.14 4.67 23.87
C GLU A 78 -0.27 4.13 25.29
N LYS A 79 -1.28 4.59 26.05
CA LYS A 79 -1.63 4.06 27.36
C LYS A 79 -1.89 2.55 27.32
N TYR A 80 -2.63 2.05 26.32
CA TYR A 80 -2.93 0.63 26.20
C TYR A 80 -1.72 -0.21 25.78
N ALA A 81 -0.90 0.26 24.85
CA ALA A 81 0.31 -0.44 24.39
C ALA A 81 1.37 -0.54 25.50
N ILE A 82 1.58 0.54 26.27
CA ILE A 82 2.49 0.54 27.43
C ILE A 82 1.99 -0.43 28.52
N ALA A 83 0.68 -0.51 28.75
CA ALA A 83 0.09 -1.45 29.72
C ALA A 83 0.07 -2.92 29.22
N ASN A 84 0.11 -3.15 27.90
CA ASN A 84 0.03 -4.47 27.27
C ASN A 84 1.17 -4.67 26.25
N PRO A 85 2.45 -4.59 26.66
CA PRO A 85 3.57 -4.51 25.72
C PRO A 85 3.76 -5.77 24.86
N GLY A 86 3.18 -6.90 25.26
CA GLY A 86 3.16 -8.14 24.47
C GLY A 86 2.05 -8.22 23.41
N ASN A 87 1.24 -7.16 23.21
CA ASN A 87 0.13 -7.16 22.25
C ASN A 87 0.56 -6.51 20.91
N PRO A 88 0.77 -7.28 19.82
CA PRO A 88 1.20 -6.73 18.53
C PRO A 88 0.17 -5.78 17.90
N GLU A 89 -1.13 -6.00 18.14
CA GLU A 89 -2.20 -5.15 17.60
C GLU A 89 -2.23 -3.78 18.28
N ALA A 90 -1.90 -3.72 19.58
CA ALA A 90 -1.75 -2.45 20.30
C ALA A 90 -0.66 -1.57 19.66
N TRP A 91 0.49 -2.16 19.35
CA TRP A 91 1.59 -1.48 18.67
C TRP A 91 1.26 -1.11 17.21
N TYR A 92 0.58 -1.97 16.46
CA TYR A 92 0.15 -1.65 15.09
C TYR A 92 -0.78 -0.43 15.05
N PHE A 93 -1.81 -0.40 15.90
CA PHE A 93 -2.74 0.74 15.96
C PHE A 93 -2.05 2.01 16.47
N LEU A 94 -1.19 1.93 17.49
CA LEU A 94 -0.43 3.08 17.96
C LEU A 94 0.47 3.66 16.85
N GLY A 95 1.23 2.81 16.13
CA GLY A 95 2.07 3.26 15.02
C GLY A 95 1.27 3.94 13.91
N TYR A 96 0.06 3.45 13.62
CA TYR A 96 -0.83 4.02 12.62
C TYR A 96 -1.45 5.36 13.08
N ALA A 97 -1.75 5.52 14.37
CA ALA A 97 -2.20 6.79 14.93
C ALA A 97 -1.09 7.86 14.91
N ILE A 98 0.15 7.49 15.27
CA ILE A 98 1.31 8.38 15.21
C ILE A 98 1.60 8.78 13.75
N ASP A 99 1.56 7.83 12.80
CA ASP A 99 1.70 8.12 11.36
C ASP A 99 0.65 9.12 10.87
N LYS A 100 -0.62 8.96 11.25
CA LYS A 100 -1.70 9.87 10.82
C LYS A 100 -1.74 11.21 11.54
N PHE A 101 -1.22 11.30 12.76
CA PHE A 101 -0.89 12.58 13.39
C PHE A 101 0.29 13.28 12.69
N ASN A 102 1.25 12.51 12.16
CA ASN A 102 2.46 13.03 11.53
C ASN A 102 2.27 13.48 10.06
N ALA A 103 1.47 12.73 9.29
CA ALA A 103 1.06 13.06 7.93
C ALA A 103 -0.30 12.42 7.63
N LEU A 104 -1.37 13.22 7.70
CA LEU A 104 -2.74 12.74 7.53
C LEU A 104 -2.97 12.07 6.15
N ASP A 105 -2.38 12.66 5.10
CA ASP A 105 -2.57 12.33 3.69
C ASP A 105 -1.33 12.73 2.86
N GLY A 106 -1.40 12.59 1.54
CA GLY A 106 -0.32 12.93 0.61
C GLY A 106 0.03 14.42 0.55
N GLU A 107 -0.90 15.32 0.85
CA GLU A 107 -0.64 16.77 0.89
C GLU A 107 0.28 17.09 2.07
N ASN A 108 -0.03 16.52 3.24
CA ASN A 108 0.67 16.79 4.49
C ASN A 108 2.06 16.12 4.62
N ILE A 109 2.45 15.23 3.68
CA ILE A 109 3.75 14.52 3.72
C ILE A 109 4.94 15.48 3.88
N ILE A 110 4.96 16.62 3.18
CA ILE A 110 6.07 17.59 3.22
C ILE A 110 6.24 18.28 4.59
N HIS A 111 5.23 18.21 5.47
CA HIS A 111 5.24 18.79 6.81
C HIS A 111 5.60 17.78 7.91
N SER A 112 5.68 16.48 7.60
CA SER A 112 5.99 15.39 8.54
C SER A 112 7.23 15.61 9.42
N ASN A 113 7.23 15.08 10.63
CA ASN A 113 8.32 15.14 11.58
C ASN A 113 9.09 13.80 11.62
N LEU A 114 10.44 13.88 11.67
CA LEU A 114 11.32 12.71 11.70
C LEU A 114 11.17 11.91 13.00
N LEU A 115 11.00 12.56 14.15
CA LEU A 115 10.88 11.87 15.44
C LEU A 115 9.57 11.09 15.55
N LEU A 116 8.49 11.62 14.95
CA LEU A 116 7.20 10.92 14.87
C LEU A 116 7.27 9.78 13.84
N ALA A 117 7.99 9.95 12.72
CA ALA A 117 8.25 8.86 11.78
C ALA A 117 9.08 7.72 12.42
N GLN A 118 10.10 8.06 13.22
CA GLN A 118 10.86 7.09 14.01
C GLN A 118 9.94 6.32 14.97
N LYS A 119 9.18 7.02 15.83
CA LYS A 119 8.23 6.41 16.76
C LYS A 119 7.19 5.51 16.08
N ALA A 120 6.58 5.97 14.98
CA ALA A 120 5.62 5.17 14.21
C ALA A 120 6.28 3.88 13.69
N SER A 121 7.47 3.98 13.10
CA SER A 121 8.23 2.83 12.62
C SER A 121 8.71 1.89 13.73
N GLU A 122 8.97 2.39 14.94
CA GLU A 122 9.29 1.60 16.13
C GLU A 122 8.08 0.78 16.58
N CYS A 123 6.89 1.39 16.62
CA CYS A 123 5.65 0.68 16.91
C CYS A 123 5.37 -0.43 15.88
N PHE A 124 5.59 -0.19 14.58
CA PHE A 124 5.42 -1.24 13.55
C PHE A 124 6.48 -2.35 13.64
N GLN A 125 7.71 -2.06 14.10
CA GLN A 125 8.70 -3.11 14.38
C GLN A 125 8.29 -3.95 15.59
N ASN A 126 7.86 -3.34 16.70
CA ASN A 126 7.35 -4.06 17.88
C ASN A 126 6.20 -5.01 17.48
N ALA A 127 5.27 -4.54 16.65
CA ALA A 127 4.18 -5.37 16.12
C ALA A 127 4.65 -6.57 15.29
N LEU A 128 5.75 -6.42 14.52
CA LEU A 128 6.35 -7.50 13.74
C LEU A 128 7.14 -8.48 14.60
N GLU A 129 7.96 -8.00 15.54
CA GLU A 129 8.77 -8.83 16.44
C GLU A 129 7.88 -9.75 17.27
N LEU A 130 6.82 -9.21 17.87
CA LEU A 130 5.77 -9.96 18.59
C LEU A 130 4.96 -10.92 17.69
N SER A 131 5.03 -10.75 16.36
CA SER A 131 4.35 -11.59 15.36
C SER A 131 5.31 -12.51 14.57
N ASN A 132 6.55 -12.70 15.03
CA ASN A 132 7.59 -13.46 14.30
C ASN A 132 7.79 -12.98 12.83
N GLY A 133 7.65 -11.69 12.60
CA GLY A 133 7.75 -11.05 11.28
C GLY A 133 6.54 -11.24 10.36
N ARG A 134 5.41 -11.80 10.83
CA ARG A 134 4.18 -11.95 10.03
C ARG A 134 2.93 -11.61 10.84
N TYR A 135 2.56 -10.34 10.81
CA TYR A 135 1.41 -9.81 11.55
C TYR A 135 0.08 -10.38 11.04
N SER A 136 -0.75 -10.89 11.97
CA SER A 136 -2.06 -11.49 11.70
C SER A 136 -3.20 -10.91 12.54
N GLY A 137 -2.98 -9.77 13.22
CA GLY A 137 -4.02 -9.05 13.97
C GLY A 137 -4.93 -8.23 13.05
N GLU A 138 -5.83 -7.44 13.63
CA GLU A 138 -6.68 -6.50 12.89
C GLU A 138 -5.81 -5.52 12.07
N ARG A 139 -6.12 -5.35 10.78
CA ARG A 139 -5.45 -4.39 9.87
C ARG A 139 -6.44 -3.33 9.42
N LEU A 140 -5.92 -2.14 9.14
CA LEU A 140 -6.70 -1.02 8.60
C LEU A 140 -6.64 -0.91 7.08
N LEU A 141 -5.44 -0.74 6.52
CA LEU A 141 -5.22 -0.67 5.06
C LEU A 141 -3.96 -1.45 4.66
N LEU A 142 -2.83 -1.09 5.27
CA LEU A 142 -1.51 -1.67 5.00
C LEU A 142 -1.03 -2.53 6.18
N ASP A 143 -0.25 -3.57 5.88
CA ASP A 143 0.49 -4.36 6.88
C ASP A 143 1.62 -3.53 7.53
N PRO A 144 2.21 -3.97 8.67
CA PRO A 144 3.31 -3.26 9.30
C PRO A 144 4.54 -3.06 8.41
N HIS A 145 4.91 -3.99 7.53
CA HIS A 145 6.04 -3.81 6.60
C HIS A 145 5.76 -2.69 5.60
N SER A 146 4.59 -2.72 4.94
CA SER A 146 4.12 -1.66 4.05
C SER A 146 3.97 -0.34 4.78
N LYS A 147 3.58 -0.34 6.06
CA LYS A 147 3.57 0.89 6.88
C LYS A 147 4.95 1.42 7.24
N ILE A 148 5.94 0.57 7.53
CA ILE A 148 7.35 0.99 7.69
C ILE A 148 7.86 1.63 6.39
N LEU A 149 7.57 1.02 5.24
CA LEU A 149 7.89 1.61 3.94
C LEU A 149 7.17 2.96 3.72
N SER A 150 5.88 3.04 4.07
CA SER A 150 5.05 4.23 3.92
C SER A 150 5.54 5.41 4.78
N VAL A 151 5.86 5.15 6.05
CA VAL A 151 6.39 6.14 7.01
C VAL A 151 7.73 6.72 6.54
N TRP A 152 8.71 5.85 6.25
CA TRP A 152 10.06 6.29 5.85
C TRP A 152 10.09 6.83 4.43
N GLY A 153 9.25 6.32 3.53
CA GLY A 153 9.05 6.84 2.18
C GLY A 153 8.49 8.26 2.19
N GLY A 154 7.47 8.53 3.01
CA GLY A 154 6.92 9.88 3.19
C GLY A 154 7.98 10.87 3.70
N GLN A 155 8.72 10.49 4.75
CA GLN A 155 9.83 11.32 5.26
C GLN A 155 10.98 11.45 4.24
N ALA A 156 11.19 10.49 3.35
CA ALA A 156 12.12 10.62 2.22
C ALA A 156 11.62 11.63 1.16
N MET A 157 10.32 11.63 0.85
CA MET A 157 9.68 12.60 -0.06
C MET A 157 9.71 14.02 0.51
N ARG A 158 9.48 14.19 1.82
CA ARG A 158 9.69 15.48 2.51
C ARG A 158 11.12 16.01 2.34
N TYR A 159 12.13 15.14 2.43
CA TYR A 159 13.52 15.56 2.19
C TYR A 159 13.80 15.82 0.71
N LEU A 160 13.13 15.11 -0.21
CA LEU A 160 13.25 15.33 -1.65
C LEU A 160 12.67 16.70 -2.05
N TYR A 161 11.53 17.07 -1.47
CA TYR A 161 10.92 18.41 -1.58
C TYR A 161 11.82 19.52 -1.00
N GLN A 162 12.62 19.22 0.02
CA GLN A 162 13.65 20.13 0.56
C GLN A 162 14.99 20.04 -0.21
N HIS A 163 15.05 19.34 -1.34
CA HIS A 163 16.26 19.07 -2.14
C HIS A 163 17.43 18.39 -1.38
N LYS A 164 17.14 17.74 -0.25
CA LYS A 164 18.14 17.07 0.62
C LYS A 164 18.34 15.61 0.19
N THR A 165 19.02 15.42 -0.94
CA THR A 165 19.26 14.11 -1.57
C THR A 165 19.77 13.04 -0.62
N ASP A 166 20.70 13.40 0.26
CA ASP A 166 21.36 12.45 1.16
C ASP A 166 20.41 12.04 2.31
N SER A 167 19.57 12.96 2.79
CA SER A 167 18.53 12.67 3.78
C SER A 167 17.40 11.82 3.17
N THR A 168 17.03 12.05 1.90
CA THR A 168 16.13 11.16 1.14
C THR A 168 16.70 9.75 1.02
N ALA A 169 17.97 9.62 0.62
CA ALA A 169 18.63 8.32 0.49
C ALA A 169 18.75 7.60 1.86
N TRP A 170 19.08 8.33 2.93
CA TRP A 170 19.13 7.80 4.29
C TRP A 170 17.76 7.29 4.78
N CYS A 171 16.68 8.03 4.58
CA CYS A 171 15.33 7.55 4.95
C CYS A 171 14.95 6.26 4.20
N LEU A 172 15.29 6.17 2.92
CA LEU A 172 15.07 4.96 2.11
C LEU A 172 15.95 3.77 2.57
N GLN A 173 17.16 4.03 3.07
CA GLN A 173 17.99 3.02 3.73
C GLN A 173 17.40 2.56 5.07
N GLU A 174 16.92 3.48 5.90
CA GLU A 174 16.27 3.19 7.19
C GLU A 174 14.96 2.39 6.99
N ALA A 175 14.21 2.65 5.91
CA ALA A 175 13.07 1.83 5.48
C ALA A 175 13.46 0.37 5.19
N ARG A 176 14.55 0.15 4.45
CA ARG A 176 15.06 -1.20 4.14
C ARG A 176 15.58 -1.91 5.38
N LYS A 177 16.35 -1.22 6.22
CA LYS A 177 16.92 -1.75 7.48
C LYS A 177 15.85 -2.29 8.42
N ARG A 178 14.66 -1.69 8.42
CA ARG A 178 13.49 -2.08 9.23
C ARG A 178 12.50 -2.99 8.49
N GLY A 179 12.92 -3.57 7.36
CA GLY A 179 12.13 -4.56 6.62
C GLY A 179 10.99 -4.01 5.76
N GLY A 180 10.89 -2.70 5.54
CA GLY A 180 9.86 -2.12 4.66
C GLY A 180 10.11 -2.37 3.16
N ILE A 181 11.38 -2.39 2.73
CA ILE A 181 11.76 -2.72 1.34
C ILE A 181 11.88 -4.25 1.20
N ASN A 182 10.88 -4.88 0.58
CA ASN A 182 10.90 -6.31 0.29
C ASN A 182 11.85 -6.64 -0.90
N PRO A 183 12.75 -7.64 -0.80
CA PRO A 183 13.70 -7.98 -1.88
C PRO A 183 13.06 -8.54 -3.17
N VAL A 184 11.90 -9.19 -3.09
CA VAL A 184 11.15 -9.66 -4.28
C VAL A 184 10.55 -8.48 -5.02
N MET A 185 9.93 -7.54 -4.29
CA MET A 185 9.40 -6.31 -4.88
C MET A 185 10.48 -5.44 -5.49
N LEU A 186 11.65 -5.34 -4.86
CA LEU A 186 12.76 -4.55 -5.39
C LEU A 186 13.21 -5.03 -6.78
N LYS A 187 13.19 -6.36 -7.03
CA LYS A 187 13.43 -6.95 -8.36
C LYS A 187 12.29 -6.67 -9.33
N TYR A 188 11.03 -6.71 -8.88
CA TYR A 188 9.86 -6.39 -9.69
C TYR A 188 9.93 -4.94 -10.22
N PHE A 189 10.24 -3.97 -9.35
CA PHE A 189 10.38 -2.57 -9.75
C PHE A 189 11.66 -2.30 -10.57
N SER A 190 12.75 -3.06 -10.37
CA SER A 190 13.90 -3.00 -11.29
C SER A 190 13.47 -3.40 -12.70
N GLN A 191 12.84 -4.57 -12.85
CA GLN A 191 12.37 -5.08 -14.14
C GLN A 191 11.34 -4.16 -14.82
N MET A 192 10.58 -3.38 -14.05
CA MET A 192 9.66 -2.36 -14.55
C MET A 192 10.42 -1.13 -15.12
N LEU A 193 11.48 -0.69 -14.45
CA LEU A 193 12.39 0.34 -15.00
C LEU A 193 13.15 -0.17 -16.22
N ASP A 194 13.57 -1.44 -16.23
CA ASP A 194 14.32 -2.06 -17.33
C ASP A 194 13.47 -2.28 -18.61
N GLU A 195 12.14 -2.16 -18.54
CA GLU A 195 11.26 -2.12 -19.73
C GLU A 195 11.13 -0.72 -20.32
N CYS A 196 11.48 0.32 -19.55
CA CYS A 196 11.40 1.69 -19.98
C CYS A 196 12.64 2.06 -20.82
N SER A 197 12.42 2.65 -21.99
CA SER A 197 13.48 3.20 -22.84
C SER A 197 14.17 4.41 -22.18
N ASP A 198 15.36 4.75 -22.68
CA ASP A 198 16.21 5.80 -22.11
C ASP A 198 15.47 7.13 -21.91
N SER A 199 15.61 7.71 -20.72
CA SER A 199 14.97 8.97 -20.30
C SER A 199 13.43 8.99 -20.32
N ALA A 200 12.75 7.88 -20.55
CA ALA A 200 11.30 7.83 -20.68
C ALA A 200 10.55 8.29 -19.41
N TYR A 201 9.30 8.71 -19.59
CA TYR A 201 8.35 8.91 -18.50
C TYR A 201 7.78 7.56 -18.05
N LEU A 202 7.83 7.28 -16.74
CA LEU A 202 7.13 6.15 -16.12
C LEU A 202 6.12 6.67 -15.10
N PHE A 203 4.84 6.57 -15.42
CA PHE A 203 3.79 6.83 -14.44
C PHE A 203 3.71 5.71 -13.40
N THR A 204 3.30 6.05 -12.19
CA THR A 204 3.13 5.13 -11.05
C THR A 204 1.87 5.48 -10.25
N THR A 205 1.36 4.55 -9.45
CA THR A 205 0.22 4.79 -8.54
C THR A 205 0.50 4.24 -7.14
N GLY A 206 -0.14 4.80 -6.13
CA GLY A 206 0.08 4.48 -4.73
C GLY A 206 1.43 4.99 -4.21
N ASP A 207 1.55 5.10 -2.89
CA ASP A 207 2.75 5.57 -2.23
C ASP A 207 3.88 4.52 -2.29
N LEU A 208 3.54 3.24 -2.09
CA LEU A 208 4.51 2.14 -2.08
C LEU A 208 5.33 2.02 -3.38
N GLN A 209 4.72 2.18 -4.57
CA GLN A 209 5.43 2.06 -5.85
C GLN A 209 6.53 3.13 -5.99
N VAL A 210 6.19 4.39 -5.71
CA VAL A 210 7.14 5.50 -5.80
C VAL A 210 8.26 5.37 -4.77
N TYR A 211 8.02 4.78 -3.59
CA TYR A 211 9.09 4.51 -2.63
C TYR A 211 10.06 3.40 -3.06
N TYR A 212 9.59 2.32 -3.70
CA TYR A 212 10.50 1.30 -4.27
C TYR A 212 11.34 1.87 -5.42
N ILE A 213 10.72 2.65 -6.33
CA ILE A 213 11.45 3.29 -7.44
C ILE A 213 12.40 4.37 -6.92
N ALA A 214 12.01 5.14 -5.89
CA ALA A 214 12.91 6.09 -5.23
C ALA A 214 14.09 5.37 -4.54
N TYR A 215 13.89 4.18 -3.95
CA TYR A 215 15.01 3.38 -3.43
C TYR A 215 15.98 2.98 -4.55
N LEU A 216 15.48 2.48 -5.69
CA LEU A 216 16.29 2.12 -6.85
C LEU A 216 17.09 3.34 -7.38
N GLN A 217 16.43 4.47 -7.60
CA GLN A 217 17.05 5.66 -8.18
C GLN A 217 17.95 6.44 -7.21
N HIS A 218 17.53 6.66 -5.96
CA HIS A 218 18.28 7.50 -5.00
C HIS A 218 19.31 6.73 -4.17
N VAL A 219 19.05 5.44 -3.84
CA VAL A 219 19.98 4.62 -3.04
C VAL A 219 20.88 3.77 -3.93
N LEU A 220 20.33 2.98 -4.87
CA LEU A 220 21.12 2.08 -5.73
C LEU A 220 21.66 2.75 -7.00
N LYS A 221 21.23 3.99 -7.31
CA LYS A 221 21.58 4.72 -8.55
C LYS A 221 21.20 3.99 -9.84
N ALA A 222 20.22 3.08 -9.77
CA ALA A 222 19.71 2.35 -10.94
C ALA A 222 18.71 3.21 -11.72
N ARG A 223 18.80 3.18 -13.06
CA ARG A 223 17.89 3.86 -14.02
C ARG A 223 17.45 5.27 -13.58
N GLN A 224 18.42 6.11 -13.23
CA GLN A 224 18.18 7.50 -12.80
C GLN A 224 17.68 8.41 -13.93
N ASP A 225 17.81 7.96 -15.19
CA ASP A 225 17.28 8.59 -16.39
C ASP A 225 15.75 8.58 -16.44
N ILE A 226 15.10 7.56 -15.87
CA ILE A 226 13.65 7.41 -15.94
C ILE A 226 12.93 8.48 -15.11
N ARG A 227 12.09 9.27 -15.79
CA ARG A 227 11.23 10.29 -15.18
C ARG A 227 10.01 9.62 -14.55
N SER A 228 10.20 9.09 -13.34
CA SER A 228 9.11 8.48 -12.56
C SER A 228 8.18 9.55 -11.99
N ILE A 229 6.89 9.50 -12.37
CA ILE A 229 5.85 10.46 -11.96
C ILE A 229 4.73 9.69 -11.25
N ASN A 230 4.40 10.07 -10.01
CA ASN A 230 3.32 9.45 -9.25
C ASN A 230 1.98 10.16 -9.49
N LEU A 231 1.00 9.43 -10.02
CA LEU A 231 -0.32 9.95 -10.40
C LEU A 231 -1.09 10.46 -9.19
N ASP A 232 -1.10 9.71 -8.09
CA ASP A 232 -1.80 10.09 -6.86
C ASP A 232 -1.23 11.38 -6.27
N TYR A 233 0.10 11.50 -6.20
CA TYR A 233 0.76 12.73 -5.76
C TYR A 233 0.53 13.93 -6.70
N LEU A 234 0.26 13.76 -8.00
CA LEU A 234 -0.12 14.91 -8.86
C LEU A 234 -1.41 15.61 -8.38
N ASN A 235 -2.24 14.96 -7.55
CA ASN A 235 -3.38 15.63 -6.89
C ASN A 235 -2.99 16.56 -5.73
N THR A 236 -1.74 16.54 -5.27
CA THR A 236 -1.23 17.46 -4.25
C THR A 236 -0.87 18.83 -4.84
N SER A 237 -0.79 19.86 -3.99
CA SER A 237 -0.26 21.17 -4.40
C SER A 237 1.24 21.09 -4.74
N TRP A 238 2.01 20.31 -3.97
CA TRP A 238 3.47 20.38 -3.93
C TRP A 238 4.20 19.52 -4.97
N TYR A 239 3.65 18.36 -5.35
CA TYR A 239 4.41 17.38 -6.15
C TYR A 239 4.63 17.81 -7.61
N ALA A 240 3.61 18.38 -8.26
CA ALA A 240 3.74 18.82 -9.65
C ALA A 240 4.78 19.97 -9.81
N PRO A 241 4.78 21.03 -8.98
CA PRO A 241 5.86 22.01 -8.94
C PRO A 241 7.24 21.42 -8.65
N LEU A 242 7.34 20.40 -7.78
CA LEU A 242 8.60 19.70 -7.51
C LEU A 242 9.11 18.94 -8.76
N MET A 243 8.22 18.28 -9.51
CA MET A 243 8.61 17.56 -10.73
C MET A 243 9.02 18.52 -11.87
N VAL A 244 8.37 19.69 -12.01
CA VAL A 244 8.79 20.71 -12.97
C VAL A 244 10.12 21.35 -12.57
N SER A 245 10.26 21.81 -11.32
CA SER A 245 11.48 22.49 -10.84
C SER A 245 12.71 21.59 -10.77
N SER A 246 12.54 20.27 -10.66
CA SER A 246 13.62 19.28 -10.76
C SER A 246 13.92 18.79 -12.19
N GLY A 247 13.27 19.36 -13.21
CA GLY A 247 13.43 18.94 -14.62
C GLY A 247 12.87 17.56 -14.96
N LYS A 248 12.14 16.93 -14.02
CA LYS A 248 11.51 15.61 -14.23
C LYS A 248 10.21 15.67 -15.02
N MET A 249 9.62 16.85 -15.24
CA MET A 249 8.37 17.02 -15.99
C MET A 249 8.37 18.32 -16.79
N GLU A 250 8.24 18.22 -18.11
CA GLU A 250 8.08 19.38 -19.00
C GLU A 250 6.63 19.86 -19.03
N LEU A 251 6.34 21.03 -18.44
CA LEU A 251 5.08 21.75 -18.62
C LEU A 251 5.33 23.22 -18.92
N SER A 252 4.66 23.75 -19.96
CA SER A 252 4.78 25.14 -20.42
C SER A 252 3.94 26.14 -19.61
N MET A 253 3.33 25.72 -18.50
CA MET A 253 2.46 26.56 -17.67
C MET A 253 3.24 27.15 -16.50
N SER A 254 2.86 28.36 -16.06
CA SER A 254 3.53 28.99 -14.91
C SER A 254 3.19 28.27 -13.60
N PRO A 255 4.01 28.43 -12.53
CA PRO A 255 3.75 27.81 -11.23
C PRO A 255 2.38 28.17 -10.65
N GLU A 256 1.91 29.39 -10.88
CA GLU A 256 0.61 29.88 -10.42
C GLU A 256 -0.53 29.14 -11.12
N VAL A 257 -0.44 28.96 -12.44
CA VAL A 257 -1.40 28.19 -13.23
C VAL A 257 -1.39 26.71 -12.81
N LEU A 258 -0.21 26.12 -12.61
CA LEU A 258 -0.07 24.73 -12.16
C LEU A 258 -0.68 24.51 -10.77
N ASN A 259 -0.47 25.45 -9.85
CA ASN A 259 -1.07 25.39 -8.51
C ASN A 259 -2.59 25.57 -8.54
N ALA A 260 -3.12 26.38 -9.45
CA ALA A 260 -4.56 26.61 -9.61
C ALA A 260 -5.35 25.45 -10.26
N ILE A 261 -4.69 24.39 -10.79
CA ILE A 261 -5.40 23.24 -11.36
C ILE A 261 -6.13 22.45 -10.26
N SER A 262 -7.46 22.48 -10.27
CA SER A 262 -8.31 21.58 -9.49
C SER A 262 -8.84 20.42 -10.34
N SER A 263 -9.40 19.41 -9.66
CA SER A 263 -10.44 18.55 -10.23
C SER A 263 -11.62 19.40 -10.71
N ARG A 264 -12.28 19.00 -11.79
CA ARG A 264 -13.48 19.69 -12.29
C ARG A 264 -14.45 18.72 -12.95
N THR A 265 -15.74 19.07 -12.98
CA THR A 265 -16.79 18.32 -13.67
C THR A 265 -16.37 18.03 -15.11
N TRP A 266 -16.56 16.78 -15.54
CA TRP A 266 -16.20 16.33 -16.87
C TRP A 266 -17.39 15.63 -17.54
N ILE A 267 -17.51 15.82 -18.84
CA ILE A 267 -18.42 15.04 -19.68
C ILE A 267 -17.58 14.18 -20.61
N THR A 268 -18.02 12.95 -20.84
CA THR A 268 -17.38 12.02 -21.77
C THR A 268 -17.21 12.68 -23.13
N LYS A 269 -15.94 12.83 -23.57
CA LYS A 269 -15.60 13.46 -24.85
C LYS A 269 -14.25 12.98 -25.34
N ASP A 270 -14.01 13.21 -26.62
CA ASP A 270 -12.73 12.94 -27.24
C ASP A 270 -11.71 14.03 -26.91
N VAL A 271 -10.45 13.62 -26.80
CA VAL A 271 -9.27 14.48 -26.70
C VAL A 271 -8.24 14.04 -27.73
N SER A 272 -7.36 14.96 -28.13
CA SER A 272 -6.34 14.72 -29.15
C SER A 272 -4.94 15.12 -28.69
N MET A 273 -3.93 14.42 -29.19
CA MET A 273 -2.50 14.72 -29.04
C MET A 273 -1.80 14.62 -30.41
N ILE A 274 -0.91 15.55 -30.72
CA ILE A 274 -0.09 15.50 -31.95
C ILE A 274 1.00 14.44 -31.81
N ASN A 275 1.25 13.67 -32.87
CA ASN A 275 2.41 12.80 -33.01
C ASN A 275 3.51 13.54 -33.78
N SER A 276 4.44 14.15 -33.05
CA SER A 276 5.53 14.95 -33.67
C SER A 276 6.75 14.11 -34.05
N ARG A 277 6.98 12.99 -33.36
CA ARG A 277 8.18 12.13 -33.53
C ARG A 277 8.04 11.10 -34.64
N TYR A 278 6.83 10.60 -34.89
CA TYR A 278 6.56 9.53 -35.86
C TYR A 278 5.45 9.89 -36.87
N PRO A 279 5.42 11.09 -37.50
CA PRO A 279 4.30 11.53 -38.33
C PRO A 279 4.13 10.71 -39.63
N ALA A 280 5.20 10.05 -40.11
CA ALA A 280 5.17 9.11 -41.23
C ALA A 280 4.86 7.65 -40.80
N TYR A 281 4.77 7.39 -39.50
CA TYR A 281 4.68 6.05 -38.90
C TYR A 281 3.63 6.02 -37.78
N GLY A 282 2.35 6.10 -38.17
CA GLY A 282 1.19 6.06 -37.29
C GLY A 282 0.25 7.24 -37.50
N ASP A 283 -0.75 7.39 -36.63
CA ASP A 283 -1.66 8.54 -36.69
C ASP A 283 -0.87 9.83 -36.39
N SER A 284 -0.97 10.85 -37.24
CA SER A 284 -0.37 12.18 -36.99
C SER A 284 -1.04 12.92 -35.82
N ILE A 285 -2.27 12.52 -35.47
CA ILE A 285 -3.03 13.01 -34.32
C ILE A 285 -3.68 11.79 -33.65
N LEU A 286 -3.25 11.47 -32.43
CA LEU A 286 -3.86 10.44 -31.60
C LEU A 286 -5.12 11.02 -30.93
N THR A 287 -6.29 10.52 -31.29
CA THR A 287 -7.58 10.87 -30.68
C THR A 287 -8.20 9.70 -29.92
N TRP A 288 -8.60 9.91 -28.65
CA TRP A 288 -9.30 8.93 -27.81
C TRP A 288 -10.29 9.60 -26.85
N GLN A 289 -11.20 8.81 -26.27
CA GLN A 289 -12.24 9.29 -25.38
C GLN A 289 -11.79 9.27 -23.90
N ILE A 290 -11.97 10.39 -23.20
CA ILE A 290 -11.84 10.46 -21.73
C ILE A 290 -13.22 10.59 -21.09
N LYS A 291 -13.51 9.71 -20.13
CA LYS A 291 -14.70 9.72 -19.27
C LYS A 291 -14.32 10.31 -17.90
N PRO A 292 -15.28 10.68 -17.03
CA PRO A 292 -14.98 11.05 -15.64
C PRO A 292 -14.24 9.92 -14.91
N SER A 293 -13.09 10.23 -14.31
CA SER A 293 -12.24 9.26 -13.62
C SER A 293 -12.71 8.98 -12.19
N PHE A 294 -13.35 9.96 -11.54
CA PHE A 294 -13.94 9.87 -10.21
C PHE A 294 -15.15 10.81 -10.07
N ASP A 295 -16.30 10.26 -9.64
CA ASP A 295 -17.51 10.99 -9.22
C ASP A 295 -17.94 12.17 -10.13
N GLY A 296 -18.12 11.90 -11.43
CA GLY A 296 -18.52 12.93 -12.41
C GLY A 296 -17.45 13.99 -12.72
N THR A 297 -16.26 13.89 -12.12
CA THR A 297 -15.12 14.78 -12.35
C THR A 297 -13.97 14.08 -13.08
N LEU A 298 -13.06 14.90 -13.60
CA LEU A 298 -11.71 14.49 -13.97
C LEU A 298 -10.75 15.11 -12.93
N LEU A 299 -9.79 14.34 -12.40
CA LEU A 299 -8.97 14.73 -11.26
C LEU A 299 -7.84 15.70 -11.66
N ARG A 300 -7.23 16.37 -10.66
CA ARG A 300 -6.06 17.26 -10.88
C ARG A 300 -4.91 16.48 -11.52
N SER A 301 -4.66 15.24 -11.08
CA SER A 301 -3.69 14.32 -11.68
C SER A 301 -3.94 14.06 -13.16
N ASP A 302 -5.19 13.84 -13.53
CA ASP A 302 -5.59 13.52 -14.91
C ASP A 302 -5.40 14.73 -15.83
N PHE A 303 -5.75 15.94 -15.36
CA PHE A 303 -5.49 17.17 -16.11
C PHE A 303 -4.01 17.41 -16.34
N ILE A 304 -3.17 17.27 -15.30
CA ILE A 304 -1.72 17.46 -15.42
C ILE A 304 -1.12 16.39 -16.34
N THR A 305 -1.56 15.13 -16.22
CA THR A 305 -1.16 14.02 -17.10
C THR A 305 -1.54 14.31 -18.56
N LEU A 306 -2.78 14.74 -18.83
CA LEU A 306 -3.25 15.04 -20.17
C LEU A 306 -2.45 16.20 -20.80
N GLN A 307 -2.18 17.26 -20.03
CA GLN A 307 -1.32 18.36 -20.49
C GLN A 307 0.11 17.88 -20.79
N LEU A 308 0.71 17.05 -19.91
CA LEU A 308 2.03 16.48 -20.15
C LEU A 308 2.08 15.64 -21.43
N LEU A 309 1.08 14.79 -21.68
CA LEU A 309 1.00 14.03 -22.94
C LEU A 309 0.89 14.97 -24.16
N GLN A 310 -0.07 15.90 -24.13
CA GLN A 310 -0.32 16.86 -25.22
C GLN A 310 0.87 17.77 -25.52
N GLN A 311 1.70 18.07 -24.52
CA GLN A 311 2.92 18.86 -24.69
C GLN A 311 4.15 18.00 -25.04
N ASN A 312 4.21 16.74 -24.62
CA ASN A 312 5.25 15.78 -25.01
C ASN A 312 5.15 15.42 -26.50
N GLN A 313 3.95 15.21 -27.05
CA GLN A 313 3.73 14.91 -28.48
C GLN A 313 4.53 13.70 -29.00
N LEU A 314 4.74 12.69 -28.14
CA LEU A 314 5.60 11.53 -28.36
C LEU A 314 7.10 11.86 -28.58
N ARG A 315 7.61 13.05 -28.21
CA ARG A 315 9.07 13.32 -28.18
C ARG A 315 9.77 12.29 -27.31
N ASP A 316 9.28 12.14 -26.08
CA ASP A 316 9.70 11.14 -25.12
C ASP A 316 8.73 9.97 -25.09
N ASP A 317 9.26 8.77 -24.87
CA ASP A 317 8.42 7.59 -24.62
C ASP A 317 7.71 7.70 -23.26
N VAL A 318 6.51 7.14 -23.19
CA VAL A 318 5.65 7.16 -21.98
C VAL A 318 5.21 5.74 -21.64
N PHE A 319 5.34 5.37 -20.37
CA PHE A 319 4.97 4.08 -19.81
C PHE A 319 4.03 4.24 -18.62
N PHE A 320 3.14 3.26 -18.43
CA PHE A 320 2.33 3.07 -17.22
C PHE A 320 2.51 1.61 -16.73
N PRO A 321 2.21 1.28 -15.46
CA PRO A 321 2.23 -0.10 -14.98
C PRO A 321 1.08 -0.90 -15.63
N SER A 322 1.33 -2.14 -16.05
CA SER A 322 0.32 -2.95 -16.76
C SER A 322 -0.94 -3.23 -15.92
N GLY A 323 -0.80 -3.33 -14.60
CA GLY A 323 -1.90 -3.51 -13.65
C GLY A 323 -2.69 -2.22 -13.32
N LEU A 324 -2.37 -1.07 -13.91
CA LEU A 324 -3.05 0.19 -13.61
C LEU A 324 -4.48 0.20 -14.21
N PRO A 325 -5.55 0.48 -13.43
CA PRO A 325 -6.91 0.64 -13.93
C PRO A 325 -7.03 1.69 -15.05
N VAL A 326 -7.85 1.41 -16.07
CA VAL A 326 -7.96 2.27 -17.27
C VAL A 326 -8.40 3.71 -16.97
N ASN A 327 -9.23 3.93 -15.95
CA ASN A 327 -9.67 5.26 -15.55
C ASN A 327 -8.56 6.11 -14.92
N GLN A 328 -7.51 5.50 -14.37
CA GLN A 328 -6.33 6.18 -13.81
C GLN A 328 -5.24 6.50 -14.86
N ARG A 329 -5.41 6.03 -16.11
CA ARG A 329 -4.52 6.31 -17.25
C ARG A 329 -5.28 6.92 -18.43
N LEU A 330 -6.19 7.85 -18.13
CA LEU A 330 -6.94 8.62 -19.13
C LEU A 330 -7.69 7.74 -20.16
N TYR A 331 -8.12 6.54 -19.77
CA TYR A 331 -8.73 5.53 -20.65
C TYR A 331 -7.86 5.07 -21.84
N LEU A 332 -6.55 5.32 -21.77
CA LEU A 332 -5.57 4.71 -22.66
C LEU A 332 -5.43 3.22 -22.33
N ASN A 333 -5.60 2.36 -23.33
CA ASN A 333 -5.55 0.91 -23.17
C ASN A 333 -4.95 0.20 -24.38
N THR A 334 -4.79 -1.12 -24.27
CA THR A 334 -4.17 -1.97 -25.30
C THR A 334 -5.05 -2.26 -26.51
N GLU A 335 -6.30 -1.77 -26.51
CA GLU A 335 -7.23 -1.74 -27.66
C GLU A 335 -7.10 -0.39 -28.42
N ASN A 336 -6.56 0.64 -27.76
CA ASN A 336 -6.14 1.90 -28.36
C ASN A 336 -4.61 2.04 -28.35
N TYR A 337 -4.08 3.19 -27.95
CA TYR A 337 -2.69 3.61 -28.18
C TYR A 337 -1.66 3.04 -27.18
N LEU A 338 -1.99 2.01 -26.40
CA LEU A 338 -0.99 1.33 -25.57
C LEU A 338 -0.56 -0.01 -26.17
N GLN A 339 0.73 -0.32 -26.06
CA GLN A 339 1.32 -1.63 -26.35
C GLN A 339 1.73 -2.28 -25.03
N LEU A 340 1.36 -3.54 -24.79
CA LEU A 340 1.89 -4.32 -23.66
C LEU A 340 3.39 -4.57 -23.84
N ARG A 341 4.19 -4.21 -22.83
CA ARG A 341 5.66 -4.37 -22.83
C ARG A 341 6.18 -5.37 -21.79
N GLY A 342 5.32 -5.83 -20.90
CA GLY A 342 5.66 -6.69 -19.77
C GLY A 342 4.94 -6.19 -18.51
N LEU A 343 5.70 -5.87 -17.47
CA LEU A 343 5.19 -5.21 -16.26
C LEU A 343 4.71 -3.77 -16.53
N THR A 344 5.05 -3.22 -17.69
CA THR A 344 4.61 -1.92 -18.21
C THR A 344 3.77 -2.03 -19.50
N VAL A 345 3.00 -0.98 -19.77
CA VAL A 345 2.36 -0.67 -21.05
C VAL A 345 2.91 0.65 -21.59
N LYS A 346 3.31 0.69 -22.87
CA LYS A 346 3.91 1.86 -23.53
C LYS A 346 2.91 2.58 -24.43
N LEU A 347 2.90 3.91 -24.39
CA LEU A 347 2.17 4.76 -25.34
C LEU A 347 2.80 4.71 -26.75
N ASN A 348 1.97 4.50 -27.77
CA ASN A 348 2.35 4.11 -29.12
C ASN A 348 1.43 4.83 -30.15
N PRO A 349 1.95 5.39 -31.26
CA PRO A 349 1.13 6.07 -32.27
C PRO A 349 0.16 5.17 -33.05
N TYR A 350 0.18 3.86 -32.84
CA TYR A 350 -0.71 2.89 -33.46
C TYR A 350 -1.68 2.26 -32.46
N LYS A 351 -2.96 2.16 -32.84
CA LYS A 351 -3.99 1.40 -32.08
C LYS A 351 -3.77 -0.12 -32.19
N ASN A 352 -4.19 -0.88 -31.18
CA ASN A 352 -4.10 -2.34 -31.14
C ASN A 352 -2.68 -2.90 -31.37
N SER A 353 -1.66 -2.14 -31.00
CA SER A 353 -0.26 -2.34 -31.43
C SER A 353 0.52 -3.37 -30.60
N ASN A 354 -0.16 -4.39 -30.05
CA ASN A 354 0.47 -5.42 -29.20
C ASN A 354 1.33 -6.37 -30.04
N ASP A 355 2.62 -6.48 -29.70
CA ASP A 355 3.59 -7.30 -30.41
C ASP A 355 3.88 -8.60 -29.64
N VAL A 356 3.26 -9.69 -30.12
CA VAL A 356 3.43 -11.05 -29.57
C VAL A 356 4.87 -11.56 -29.70
N ASN A 357 5.64 -11.11 -30.72
CA ASN A 357 7.04 -11.51 -30.90
C ASN A 357 7.97 -10.76 -29.93
N TYR A 358 7.73 -9.47 -29.71
CA TYR A 358 8.41 -8.74 -28.64
C TYR A 358 8.12 -9.39 -27.28
N LEU A 359 6.86 -9.67 -26.95
CA LEU A 359 6.47 -10.34 -25.69
C LEU A 359 7.09 -11.74 -25.56
N ARG A 360 7.22 -12.49 -26.67
CA ARG A 360 7.93 -13.78 -26.74
C ARG A 360 9.41 -13.67 -26.40
N SER A 361 10.07 -12.56 -26.72
CA SER A 361 11.44 -12.30 -26.26
C SER A 361 11.50 -11.85 -24.80
N ARG A 362 10.51 -11.07 -24.32
CA ARG A 362 10.55 -10.39 -23.02
C ARG A 362 10.09 -11.24 -21.84
N LEU A 363 8.96 -11.93 -21.92
CA LEU A 363 8.40 -12.65 -20.75
C LEU A 363 9.29 -13.80 -20.23
N PRO A 364 10.02 -14.56 -21.09
CA PRO A 364 11.01 -15.51 -20.63
C PRO A 364 12.14 -14.89 -19.80
N ALA A 365 12.45 -13.60 -19.98
CA ALA A 365 13.49 -12.89 -19.24
C ALA A 365 13.05 -12.36 -17.86
N LEU A 366 11.75 -12.38 -17.52
CA LEU A 366 11.28 -11.95 -16.19
C LEU A 366 11.76 -12.91 -15.08
N GLU A 367 12.31 -12.38 -13.98
CA GLU A 367 12.80 -13.16 -12.84
C GLU A 367 11.67 -13.92 -12.14
N ALA A 368 11.81 -15.25 -12.07
CA ALA A 368 10.93 -16.09 -11.26
C ALA A 368 11.09 -15.79 -9.76
N ILE A 369 9.99 -15.84 -9.01
CA ILE A 369 10.06 -15.85 -7.54
C ILE A 369 10.75 -17.18 -7.14
N ARG A 370 11.82 -17.09 -6.36
CA ARG A 370 12.60 -18.27 -5.97
C ARG A 370 11.86 -19.03 -4.86
N LYS A 371 11.84 -20.36 -4.90
CA LYS A 371 11.10 -21.18 -3.92
C LYS A 371 11.55 -20.97 -2.46
N GLN A 372 12.78 -20.53 -2.26
CA GLN A 372 13.36 -20.18 -0.95
C GLN A 372 13.19 -18.70 -0.57
N ASP A 373 12.71 -17.85 -1.48
CA ASP A 373 12.45 -16.43 -1.23
C ASP A 373 10.98 -16.29 -0.82
N THR A 374 10.70 -16.56 0.46
CA THR A 374 9.34 -16.54 1.04
C THR A 374 9.01 -15.23 1.74
N VAL A 375 9.90 -14.22 1.67
CA VAL A 375 9.80 -12.97 2.45
C VAL A 375 8.60 -12.12 2.02
N HIS A 376 8.10 -12.30 0.78
CA HIS A 376 6.85 -11.69 0.32
C HIS A 376 5.59 -12.28 0.98
N LEU A 377 5.65 -13.46 1.61
CA LEU A 377 4.50 -14.04 2.31
C LEU A 377 4.23 -13.38 3.68
N ASN A 378 5.20 -12.62 4.19
CA ASN A 378 5.11 -11.88 5.44
C ASN A 378 4.35 -10.54 5.30
N ASN A 379 4.46 -9.91 4.12
CA ASN A 379 3.73 -8.71 3.74
C ASN A 379 2.73 -9.07 2.64
N PRO A 380 1.43 -9.24 2.96
CA PRO A 380 0.43 -9.67 1.99
C PRO A 380 0.10 -8.62 0.91
N ASP A 381 0.37 -7.35 1.17
CA ASP A 381 0.04 -6.24 0.25
C ASP A 381 0.88 -6.33 -1.04
N ASN A 382 2.10 -6.88 -0.94
CA ASN A 382 2.96 -7.22 -2.08
C ASN A 382 2.33 -8.25 -3.03
N LEU A 383 1.43 -9.12 -2.56
CA LEU A 383 0.87 -10.22 -3.36
C LEU A 383 0.04 -9.69 -4.54
N GLN A 384 -0.71 -8.59 -4.35
CA GLN A 384 -1.49 -7.97 -5.41
C GLN A 384 -0.58 -7.52 -6.56
N MET A 385 0.52 -6.84 -6.23
CA MET A 385 1.47 -6.33 -7.21
C MET A 385 2.23 -7.45 -7.93
N LEU A 386 2.63 -8.51 -7.22
CA LEU A 386 3.31 -9.66 -7.82
C LEU A 386 2.39 -10.47 -8.75
N ASN A 387 1.07 -10.51 -8.50
CA ASN A 387 0.12 -11.17 -9.41
C ASN A 387 0.05 -10.53 -10.80
N VAL A 388 0.42 -9.25 -10.97
CA VAL A 388 0.55 -8.61 -12.30
C VAL A 388 1.47 -9.43 -13.21
N VAL A 389 2.54 -10.04 -12.69
CA VAL A 389 3.47 -10.87 -13.47
C VAL A 389 2.76 -12.08 -14.09
N ARG A 390 1.79 -12.68 -13.38
CA ARG A 390 0.93 -13.77 -13.89
C ARG A 390 -0.04 -13.25 -14.96
N PHE A 391 -0.73 -12.14 -14.71
CA PHE A 391 -1.71 -11.59 -15.66
C PHE A 391 -1.08 -11.12 -16.97
N VAL A 392 0.17 -10.62 -16.94
CA VAL A 392 0.93 -10.28 -18.15
C VAL A 392 1.17 -11.50 -19.06
N HIS A 393 1.37 -12.69 -18.51
CA HIS A 393 1.44 -13.92 -19.30
C HIS A 393 0.05 -14.31 -19.87
N ALA A 394 -1.02 -14.11 -19.09
CA ALA A 394 -2.38 -14.40 -19.52
C ALA A 394 -2.85 -13.46 -20.67
N TRP A 395 -2.65 -12.15 -20.55
CA TRP A 395 -2.93 -11.18 -21.63
C TRP A 395 -2.10 -11.48 -22.88
N THR A 396 -0.83 -11.88 -22.71
CA THR A 396 0.02 -12.30 -23.84
C THR A 396 -0.49 -13.58 -24.51
N ALA A 397 -1.07 -14.51 -23.75
CA ALA A 397 -1.72 -15.70 -24.31
C ALA A 397 -3.00 -15.34 -25.10
N GLU A 398 -3.78 -14.37 -24.63
CA GLU A 398 -4.98 -13.88 -25.34
C GLU A 398 -4.59 -13.18 -26.65
N TYR A 399 -3.55 -12.35 -26.67
CA TYR A 399 -2.99 -11.79 -27.91
C TYR A 399 -2.38 -12.85 -28.84
N ALA A 400 -1.77 -13.90 -28.29
CA ALA A 400 -1.26 -15.02 -29.08
C ALA A 400 -2.39 -15.83 -29.74
N LEU A 401 -3.50 -16.08 -29.04
CA LEU A 401 -4.71 -16.67 -29.64
C LEU A 401 -5.31 -15.79 -30.75
N GLN A 402 -5.39 -14.47 -30.53
CA GLN A 402 -5.88 -13.52 -31.54
C GLN A 402 -5.00 -13.51 -32.80
N ALA A 403 -3.69 -13.76 -32.66
CA ALA A 403 -2.74 -13.94 -33.76
C ALA A 403 -2.72 -15.37 -34.36
N GLY A 404 -3.54 -16.30 -33.85
CA GLY A 404 -3.58 -17.70 -34.29
C GLY A 404 -2.46 -18.61 -33.78
N ASP A 405 -1.58 -18.12 -32.89
CA ASP A 405 -0.48 -18.90 -32.30
C ASP A 405 -0.91 -19.57 -30.98
N THR A 406 -1.79 -20.56 -31.11
CA THR A 406 -2.27 -21.39 -29.99
C THR A 406 -1.13 -22.10 -29.26
N ALA A 407 -0.05 -22.45 -29.95
CA ALA A 407 1.12 -23.10 -29.34
C ALA A 407 1.84 -22.15 -28.36
N TYR A 408 2.08 -20.90 -28.77
CA TYR A 408 2.66 -19.90 -27.88
C TYR A 408 1.68 -19.45 -26.79
N ALA A 409 0.37 -19.39 -27.07
CA ALA A 409 -0.66 -19.13 -26.06
C ALA A 409 -0.64 -20.18 -24.92
N LYS A 410 -0.62 -21.47 -25.25
CA LYS A 410 -0.47 -22.57 -24.27
C LYS A 410 0.85 -22.47 -23.51
N ASN A 411 1.96 -22.15 -24.20
CA ASN A 411 3.26 -21.97 -23.57
C ASN A 411 3.30 -20.81 -22.56
N CYS A 412 2.54 -19.73 -22.76
CA CYS A 412 2.49 -18.61 -21.81
C CYS A 412 1.95 -19.05 -20.43
N PHE A 413 0.91 -19.88 -20.39
CA PHE A 413 0.38 -20.46 -19.15
C PHE A 413 1.38 -21.44 -18.50
N ILE A 414 2.03 -22.29 -19.30
CA ILE A 414 3.07 -23.22 -18.81
C ILE A 414 4.22 -22.46 -18.13
N VAL A 415 4.74 -21.41 -18.76
CA VAL A 415 5.82 -20.58 -18.19
C VAL A 415 5.34 -19.83 -16.93
N ALA A 416 4.11 -19.31 -16.93
CA ALA A 416 3.55 -18.63 -15.77
C ALA A 416 3.42 -19.55 -14.55
N GLU A 417 2.93 -20.78 -14.75
CA GLU A 417 2.73 -21.77 -13.68
C GLU A 417 4.05 -22.39 -13.19
N GLN A 418 5.06 -22.51 -14.06
CA GLN A 418 6.40 -22.94 -13.67
C GLN A 418 7.16 -21.88 -12.85
N LYS A 419 7.12 -20.60 -13.27
CA LYS A 419 7.82 -19.49 -12.59
C LYS A 419 7.07 -18.96 -11.36
N TYR A 420 5.73 -18.95 -11.40
CA TYR A 420 4.87 -18.34 -10.39
C TYR A 420 3.70 -19.28 -10.03
N PRO A 421 3.96 -20.49 -9.51
CA PRO A 421 2.90 -21.42 -9.12
C PRO A 421 2.04 -20.83 -7.99
N GLU A 422 0.74 -21.18 -7.95
CA GLU A 422 -0.21 -20.64 -6.96
C GLU A 422 0.25 -20.84 -5.51
N LYS A 423 0.93 -21.96 -5.21
CA LYS A 423 1.50 -22.23 -3.88
C LYS A 423 2.59 -21.22 -3.43
N LEU A 424 3.25 -20.54 -4.36
CA LEU A 424 4.30 -19.55 -4.10
C LEU A 424 3.79 -18.10 -4.26
N LEU A 425 2.85 -17.90 -5.18
CA LEU A 425 2.15 -16.65 -5.43
C LEU A 425 0.65 -16.94 -5.49
N PRO A 426 -0.08 -16.97 -4.35
CA PRO A 426 -1.52 -17.14 -4.37
C PRO A 426 -2.19 -15.98 -5.13
N PHE A 427 -3.36 -16.22 -5.70
CA PHE A 427 -4.17 -15.13 -6.25
C PHE A 427 -4.60 -14.18 -5.12
N PHE A 428 -4.81 -12.90 -5.47
CA PHE A 428 -5.20 -11.87 -4.51
C PHE A 428 -6.73 -11.78 -4.33
N ASP A 429 -7.49 -12.04 -5.39
CA ASP A 429 -8.95 -12.06 -5.42
C ASP A 429 -9.47 -13.28 -6.22
N ASP A 430 -10.68 -13.74 -5.89
CA ASP A 430 -11.29 -14.94 -6.47
C ASP A 430 -11.87 -14.70 -7.88
N ASN A 431 -12.28 -13.47 -8.23
CA ASN A 431 -12.73 -13.12 -9.58
C ASN A 431 -11.54 -13.06 -10.54
N ASP A 432 -10.44 -12.47 -10.07
CA ASP A 432 -9.12 -12.47 -10.72
C ASP A 432 -8.64 -13.91 -11.01
N LYS A 433 -8.76 -14.80 -10.01
CA LYS A 433 -8.46 -16.23 -10.16
C LYS A 433 -9.39 -16.90 -11.18
N LYS A 434 -10.70 -16.64 -11.10
CA LYS A 434 -11.68 -17.19 -12.02
C LYS A 434 -11.40 -16.78 -13.45
N TRP A 435 -11.16 -15.49 -13.72
CA TRP A 435 -10.85 -14.98 -15.06
C TRP A 435 -9.62 -15.65 -15.66
N TYR A 436 -8.55 -15.83 -14.87
CA TYR A 436 -7.33 -16.50 -15.32
C TYR A 436 -7.58 -17.97 -15.71
N LEU A 437 -8.36 -18.70 -14.90
CA LEU A 437 -8.72 -20.10 -15.17
C LEU A 437 -9.68 -20.24 -16.35
N ASP A 438 -10.70 -19.39 -16.45
CA ASP A 438 -11.65 -19.38 -17.58
C ASP A 438 -10.93 -19.05 -18.91
N LEU A 439 -9.91 -18.18 -18.91
CA LEU A 439 -9.05 -17.95 -20.09
C LEU A 439 -8.13 -19.15 -20.36
N LYS A 440 -7.51 -19.75 -19.33
CA LYS A 440 -6.66 -20.95 -19.50
C LYS A 440 -7.45 -22.09 -20.15
N GLU A 441 -8.66 -22.37 -19.69
CA GLU A 441 -9.51 -23.44 -20.22
C GLU A 441 -9.89 -23.19 -21.69
N ARG A 442 -10.16 -21.93 -22.08
CA ARG A 442 -10.34 -21.55 -23.50
C ARG A 442 -9.09 -21.86 -24.32
N VAL A 443 -7.91 -21.47 -23.83
CA VAL A 443 -6.62 -21.67 -24.49
C VAL A 443 -6.27 -23.15 -24.64
N GLU A 444 -6.58 -23.98 -23.65
CA GLU A 444 -6.32 -25.43 -23.67
C GLU A 444 -7.20 -26.19 -24.67
N LYS A 445 -8.44 -25.71 -24.90
CA LYS A 445 -9.44 -26.30 -25.82
C LYS A 445 -9.26 -25.98 -27.30
N MET A 446 -8.40 -25.01 -27.66
CA MET A 446 -8.08 -24.62 -29.04
C MET A 446 -6.87 -25.38 -29.61
#